data_AF-A0A9K3N9S9-F1
#
_entry.id   AF-A0A9K3N9S9-F1
#
_cell.length_a   1.000
_cell.length_b   1.000
_cell.length_c   1.000
_cell.angle_alpha   90.00
_cell.angle_beta   90.00
_cell.angle_gamma   90.00
#
_symmetry.space_group_name_H-M   'P 1'
#
loop_
_entity.id
_entity.type
_entity.pdbx_description
1 polymer ?
#
loop_
_entity_poly.entity_id
_entity_poly.type
_entity_poly.pdbx_seq_one_letter_code
_entity_poly.pdbx_strand_id
1 'polypeptide(L)'
;MPNFMLANGGLSKLLFNVVSGKMVLPNKESPEYLTTIGLLDIRRDLDNRIKHEDPRYISALAVMASKSAYENKEHIKETVETHWKMEFLEFFDCWNDYEEDNTTQGFMWSGKNGDFELIGVCFRGTSPFNAKDLSSDVDLSWYKLPGIGKVHAGFLKALGLQKSQGWPKDIQLDDKKPYAYYAIREKLRKRLENNPNAKFLLTGHSLGGALSVVFPAILAYHDETNLLSKLEGVYTFGQPKVGDHKFGEYIGL
;
A
#
# COMPACT_ATOMS: atom_id res chain seq x y z
N MET A 1 12.28 5.61 -19.78
CA MET A 1 13.69 5.52 -20.24
C MET A 1 14.67 4.91 -19.23
N PRO A 2 14.57 5.09 -17.89
CA PRO A 2 15.63 4.62 -17.00
C PRO A 2 15.75 3.10 -16.88
N ASN A 3 14.66 2.32 -16.86
CA ASN A 3 14.75 0.84 -16.97
C ASN A 3 15.34 0.37 -18.29
N PHE A 4 15.13 1.12 -19.37
CA PHE A 4 15.69 0.79 -20.69
C PHE A 4 17.20 0.99 -20.69
N MET A 5 17.70 2.03 -20.02
CA MET A 5 19.14 2.19 -19.78
C MET A 5 19.70 1.11 -18.86
N LEU A 6 19.01 0.77 -17.77
CA LEU A 6 19.43 -0.28 -16.83
C LEU A 6 19.51 -1.66 -17.49
N ALA A 7 18.45 -2.08 -18.20
CA ALA A 7 18.38 -3.35 -18.91
C ALA A 7 19.45 -3.49 -20.01
N ASN A 8 19.97 -2.37 -20.52
CA ASN A 8 21.02 -2.35 -21.53
C ASN A 8 22.40 -1.96 -20.99
N GLY A 9 22.61 -1.94 -19.67
CA GLY A 9 23.92 -1.73 -19.05
C GLY A 9 24.46 -0.29 -19.14
N GLY A 10 23.56 0.70 -19.18
CA GLY A 10 23.88 2.14 -19.23
C GLY A 10 23.81 2.73 -20.64
N LEU A 11 23.96 4.06 -20.74
CA LEU A 11 23.80 4.81 -22.00
C LEU A 11 24.77 4.36 -23.12
N SER A 12 26.03 4.08 -22.75
CA SER A 12 27.08 3.67 -23.70
C SER A 12 26.83 2.27 -24.27
N LYS A 13 26.48 1.29 -23.43
CA LYS A 13 26.11 -0.06 -23.88
C LYS A 13 24.77 -0.08 -24.60
N LEU A 14 23.84 0.82 -24.26
CA LEU A 14 22.59 0.94 -25.00
C LEU A 14 22.81 1.33 -26.47
N LEU A 15 23.65 2.34 -26.72
CA LEU A 15 24.02 2.73 -28.09
C LEU A 15 24.68 1.58 -28.84
N PHE A 16 25.58 0.83 -28.18
CA PHE A 16 26.18 -0.37 -28.75
C PHE A 16 25.15 -1.45 -29.07
N ASN A 17 24.21 -1.73 -28.16
CA ASN A 17 23.16 -2.73 -28.34
C ASN A 17 22.16 -2.35 -29.44
N VAL A 18 21.91 -1.05 -29.65
CA VAL A 18 21.12 -0.53 -30.78
C VAL A 18 21.81 -0.87 -32.10
N VAL A 19 23.11 -0.58 -32.20
CA VAL A 19 23.90 -0.86 -33.41
C VAL A 19 24.09 -2.36 -33.64
N SER A 20 24.21 -3.17 -32.57
CA SER A 20 24.43 -4.61 -32.66
C SER A 20 23.14 -5.44 -32.73
N GLY A 21 21.96 -4.81 -32.73
CA GLY A 21 20.66 -5.50 -32.75
C GLY A 21 20.34 -6.33 -31.50
N LYS A 22 21.01 -6.08 -30.36
CA LYS A 22 20.87 -6.85 -29.10
C LYS A 22 20.12 -6.06 -28.02
N MET A 23 19.18 -5.22 -28.45
CA MET A 23 18.43 -4.34 -27.57
C MET A 23 17.51 -5.13 -26.64
N VAL A 24 17.61 -4.87 -25.34
CA VAL A 24 16.69 -5.44 -24.34
C VAL A 24 15.58 -4.44 -24.06
N LEU A 25 14.34 -4.82 -24.34
CA LEU A 25 13.16 -4.05 -23.95
C LEU A 25 12.75 -4.46 -22.53
N PRO A 26 12.69 -3.52 -21.55
CA PRO A 26 12.25 -3.83 -20.21
C PRO A 26 10.81 -4.34 -20.22
N ASN A 27 10.62 -5.54 -19.71
CA ASN A 27 9.29 -6.08 -19.47
C ASN A 27 8.74 -5.45 -18.19
N LYS A 28 7.62 -4.72 -18.28
CA LYS A 28 6.98 -4.04 -17.13
C LYS A 28 6.43 -5.02 -16.09
N GLU A 29 6.18 -6.26 -16.48
CA GLU A 29 5.67 -7.33 -15.62
C GLU A 29 6.81 -8.16 -15.00
N SER A 30 8.06 -7.88 -15.36
CA SER A 30 9.19 -8.63 -14.79
C SER A 30 9.58 -8.07 -13.42
N PRO A 31 10.11 -8.92 -12.54
CA PRO A 31 10.53 -8.50 -11.21
C PRO A 31 11.76 -7.58 -11.22
N GLU A 32 12.50 -7.50 -12.33
CA GLU A 32 13.64 -6.59 -12.50
C GLU A 32 13.23 -5.17 -12.91
N TYR A 33 11.95 -4.94 -13.23
CA TYR A 33 11.45 -3.62 -13.58
C TYR A 33 11.30 -2.73 -12.33
N LEU A 34 11.83 -1.50 -12.40
CA LEU A 34 11.73 -0.51 -11.31
C LEU A 34 11.04 0.79 -11.74
N THR A 35 10.10 1.28 -10.97
CA THR A 35 9.58 2.64 -11.12
C THR A 35 10.64 3.66 -10.75
N THR A 36 10.35 4.94 -10.97
CA THR A 36 11.22 6.04 -10.52
C THR A 36 11.56 5.94 -9.04
N ILE A 37 10.63 5.49 -8.19
CA ILE A 37 10.87 5.33 -6.75
C ILE A 37 11.89 4.21 -6.50
N GLY A 38 11.70 3.04 -7.12
CA GLY A 38 12.67 1.95 -7.05
C GLY A 38 14.04 2.30 -7.64
N LEU A 39 14.11 3.24 -8.58
CA LEU A 39 15.37 3.72 -9.15
C LEU A 39 16.11 4.73 -8.24
N LEU A 40 15.38 5.49 -7.41
CA LEU A 40 15.99 6.37 -6.41
C LEU A 40 16.66 5.58 -5.29
N ASP A 41 16.17 4.38 -5.02
CA ASP A 41 16.77 3.45 -4.08
C ASP A 41 16.56 2.01 -4.55
N ILE A 42 17.61 1.34 -5.02
CA ILE A 42 17.53 -0.02 -5.56
C ILE A 42 17.55 -1.13 -4.50
N ARG A 43 17.74 -0.77 -3.21
CA ARG A 43 17.87 -1.78 -2.13
C ARG A 43 16.58 -2.54 -1.92
N ARG A 44 16.67 -3.87 -1.79
CA ARG A 44 15.53 -4.75 -1.50
C ARG A 44 15.66 -5.43 -0.14
N ASP A 45 16.90 -5.73 0.26
CA ASP A 45 17.17 -6.38 1.53
C ASP A 45 16.91 -5.46 2.73
N LEU A 46 16.42 -6.08 3.81
CA LEU A 46 16.35 -5.43 5.12
C LEU A 46 17.77 -5.26 5.67
N ASP A 47 17.99 -4.17 6.42
CA ASP A 47 19.28 -3.93 7.07
C ASP A 47 19.56 -5.03 8.10
N ASN A 48 20.57 -5.84 7.85
CA ASN A 48 20.91 -7.00 8.69
C ASN A 48 21.32 -6.62 10.13
N ARG A 49 21.57 -5.34 10.41
CA ARG A 49 21.87 -4.80 11.74
C ARG A 49 20.61 -4.55 12.57
N ILE A 50 19.45 -4.40 11.94
CA ILE A 50 18.16 -4.19 12.60
C ILE A 50 17.51 -5.58 12.76
N LYS A 51 17.68 -6.18 13.94
CA LYS A 51 17.11 -7.50 14.27
C LYS A 51 15.62 -7.38 14.64
N HIS A 52 14.91 -8.49 14.73
CA HIS A 52 13.47 -8.50 15.02
C HIS A 52 13.15 -7.88 16.39
N GLU A 53 14.06 -7.98 17.35
CA GLU A 53 13.95 -7.44 18.69
C GLU A 53 14.30 -5.94 18.76
N ASP A 54 14.85 -5.39 17.68
CA ASP A 54 15.17 -3.97 17.61
C ASP A 54 13.87 -3.15 17.50
N PRO A 55 13.67 -2.12 18.33
CA PRO A 55 12.46 -1.29 18.28
C PRO A 55 12.24 -0.61 16.91
N ARG A 56 13.30 -0.49 16.09
CA ARG A 56 13.22 0.10 14.75
C ARG A 56 12.79 -0.90 13.69
N TYR A 57 12.73 -2.19 13.99
CA TYR A 57 12.49 -3.25 12.99
C TYR A 57 11.18 -3.04 12.23
N ILE A 58 10.08 -2.83 12.95
CA ILE A 58 8.76 -2.64 12.33
C ILE A 58 8.75 -1.39 11.45
N SER A 59 9.36 -0.28 11.91
CA SER A 59 9.45 0.95 11.12
C SER A 59 10.34 0.76 9.88
N ALA A 60 11.45 0.04 9.99
CA ALA A 60 12.32 -0.26 8.85
C ALA A 60 11.61 -1.13 7.81
N LEU A 61 10.88 -2.16 8.25
CA LEU A 61 10.04 -2.98 7.39
C LEU A 61 8.93 -2.17 6.72
N ALA A 62 8.26 -1.29 7.46
CA ALA A 62 7.21 -0.40 6.95
C ALA A 62 7.73 0.59 5.89
N VAL A 63 8.92 1.15 6.08
CA VAL A 63 9.58 1.99 5.06
C VAL A 63 9.85 1.19 3.78
N MET A 64 10.43 -0.01 3.92
CA MET A 64 10.75 -0.87 2.79
C MET A 64 9.49 -1.30 2.04
N ALA A 65 8.41 -1.63 2.74
CA ALA A 65 7.11 -1.90 2.15
C ALA A 65 6.52 -0.70 1.41
N SER A 66 6.53 0.48 2.04
CA SER A 66 5.99 1.71 1.45
C SER A 66 6.70 2.10 0.15
N LYS A 67 8.00 1.83 0.07
CA LYS A 67 8.80 1.98 -1.14
C LYS A 67 8.45 0.91 -2.19
N SER A 68 8.43 -0.36 -1.80
CA SER A 68 8.14 -1.48 -2.71
C SER A 68 6.73 -1.41 -3.29
N ALA A 69 5.77 -0.80 -2.59
CA ALA A 69 4.39 -0.64 -3.06
C ALA A 69 4.24 0.09 -4.40
N TYR A 70 5.27 0.84 -4.82
CA TYR A 70 5.27 1.52 -6.12
C TYR A 70 5.54 0.60 -7.30
N GLU A 71 6.09 -0.59 -7.04
CA GLU A 71 6.56 -1.53 -8.05
C GLU A 71 5.46 -2.50 -8.49
N ASN A 72 5.73 -3.28 -9.55
CA ASN A 72 4.77 -4.26 -10.03
C ASN A 72 4.66 -5.48 -9.08
N LYS A 73 3.60 -6.27 -9.27
CA LYS A 73 3.30 -7.46 -8.45
C LYS A 73 4.48 -8.43 -8.35
N GLU A 74 5.15 -8.74 -9.46
CA GLU A 74 6.24 -9.73 -9.48
C GLU A 74 7.47 -9.20 -8.73
N HIS A 75 7.80 -7.91 -8.87
CA HIS A 75 8.87 -7.27 -8.10
C HIS A 75 8.57 -7.29 -6.60
N ILE A 76 7.33 -6.96 -6.21
CA ILE A 76 6.89 -6.97 -4.82
C ILE A 76 6.99 -8.39 -4.25
N LYS A 77 6.43 -9.37 -4.98
CA LYS A 77 6.41 -10.76 -4.57
C LYS A 77 7.84 -11.29 -4.35
N GLU A 78 8.74 -11.10 -5.32
CA GLU A 78 10.13 -11.54 -5.16
C GLU A 78 10.85 -10.78 -4.02
N THR A 79 10.56 -9.50 -3.82
CA THR A 79 11.09 -8.74 -2.67
C THR A 79 10.69 -9.39 -1.35
N VAL A 80 9.40 -9.68 -1.18
CA VAL A 80 8.86 -10.27 0.04
C VAL A 80 9.39 -11.69 0.25
N GLU A 81 9.30 -12.55 -0.76
CA GLU A 81 9.62 -13.98 -0.64
C GLU A 81 11.13 -14.24 -0.58
N THR A 82 11.92 -13.56 -1.42
CA THR A 82 13.36 -13.84 -1.56
C THR A 82 14.20 -12.96 -0.62
N HIS A 83 13.93 -11.65 -0.60
CA HIS A 83 14.78 -10.69 0.12
C HIS A 83 14.39 -10.56 1.59
N TRP A 84 13.09 -10.52 1.90
CA TRP A 84 12.62 -10.44 3.28
C TRP A 84 12.42 -11.82 3.92
N LYS A 85 12.35 -12.88 3.10
CA LYS A 85 12.06 -14.26 3.53
C LYS A 85 10.73 -14.35 4.28
N MET A 86 9.73 -13.66 3.74
CA MET A 86 8.36 -13.56 4.26
C MET A 86 7.36 -14.15 3.27
N GLU A 87 6.13 -14.38 3.72
CA GLU A 87 5.05 -14.87 2.87
C GLU A 87 4.38 -13.70 2.15
N PHE A 88 4.38 -13.71 0.81
CA PHE A 88 3.57 -12.79 0.03
C PHE A 88 2.12 -13.29 -0.01
N LEU A 89 1.16 -12.44 0.40
CA LEU A 89 -0.23 -12.86 0.57
C LEU A 89 -1.13 -12.46 -0.59
N GLU A 90 -1.03 -11.22 -1.07
CA GLU A 90 -1.88 -10.70 -2.13
C GLU A 90 -1.35 -9.38 -2.69
N PHE A 91 -1.59 -9.14 -3.98
CA PHE A 91 -1.51 -7.81 -4.59
C PHE A 91 -2.93 -7.34 -4.93
N PHE A 92 -3.24 -6.11 -4.56
CA PHE A 92 -4.54 -5.49 -4.77
C PHE A 92 -4.43 -4.42 -5.86
N ASP A 93 -5.31 -4.53 -6.84
CA ASP A 93 -5.58 -3.50 -7.85
C ASP A 93 -7.09 -3.22 -7.81
N CYS A 94 -7.46 -2.14 -7.14
CA CYS A 94 -8.81 -1.94 -6.64
C CYS A 94 -9.55 -0.81 -7.34
N TRP A 95 -10.84 -1.06 -7.56
CA TRP A 95 -11.78 -0.17 -8.21
C TRP A 95 -12.09 1.05 -7.35
N ASN A 96 -12.10 2.22 -7.99
CA ASN A 96 -12.60 3.45 -7.43
C ASN A 96 -13.88 3.86 -8.18
N ASP A 97 -15.01 3.85 -7.47
CA ASP A 97 -16.32 4.09 -8.07
C ASP A 97 -16.44 5.48 -8.70
N TYR A 98 -15.67 6.46 -8.20
CA TYR A 98 -15.73 7.83 -8.67
C TYR A 98 -14.93 8.07 -9.94
N GLU A 99 -13.78 7.41 -10.08
CA GLU A 99 -12.91 7.47 -11.25
C GLU A 99 -13.32 6.47 -12.35
N GLU A 100 -14.13 5.47 -12.00
CA GLU A 100 -14.51 4.38 -12.89
C GLU A 100 -13.30 3.61 -13.46
N ASP A 101 -12.27 3.48 -12.63
CA ASP A 101 -11.03 2.77 -12.95
C ASP A 101 -10.37 2.17 -11.69
N ASN A 102 -9.44 1.24 -11.90
CA ASN A 102 -8.59 0.68 -10.85
C ASN A 102 -7.45 1.64 -10.52
N THR A 103 -7.64 2.44 -9.47
CA THR A 103 -6.70 3.52 -9.09
C THR A 103 -6.06 3.32 -7.73
N THR A 104 -6.55 2.36 -6.94
CA THR A 104 -6.03 2.09 -5.59
C THR A 104 -5.29 0.79 -5.57
N GLN A 105 -4.00 0.85 -5.28
CA GLN A 105 -3.14 -0.33 -5.24
C GLN A 105 -2.55 -0.54 -3.85
N GLY A 106 -2.25 -1.80 -3.55
CA GLY A 106 -1.59 -2.18 -2.33
C GLY A 106 -1.17 -3.64 -2.35
N PHE A 107 -0.48 -4.08 -1.31
CA PHE A 107 -0.14 -5.48 -1.16
C PHE A 107 -0.13 -5.89 0.30
N MET A 108 -0.23 -7.20 0.52
CA MET A 108 -0.17 -7.82 1.83
C MET A 108 0.97 -8.82 1.89
N TRP A 109 1.62 -8.87 3.05
CA TRP A 109 2.64 -9.86 3.37
C TRP A 109 2.48 -10.35 4.81
N SER A 110 3.12 -11.46 5.13
CA SER A 110 3.17 -12.03 6.47
C SER A 110 4.59 -12.40 6.85
N GLY A 111 5.05 -11.86 7.98
CA GLY A 111 6.29 -12.27 8.63
C GLY A 111 5.98 -13.07 9.89
N LYS A 112 6.60 -14.25 10.02
CA LYS A 112 6.45 -15.10 11.21
C LYS A 112 7.74 -15.10 12.03
N ASN A 113 7.59 -15.02 13.35
CA ASN A 113 8.68 -15.19 14.31
C ASN A 113 8.21 -16.10 15.45
N GLY A 114 8.59 -17.38 15.38
CA GLY A 114 8.03 -18.41 16.26
C GLY A 114 6.51 -18.52 16.08
N ASP A 115 5.76 -18.42 17.18
CA ASP A 115 4.30 -18.48 17.20
C ASP A 115 3.63 -17.13 16.88
N PHE A 116 4.40 -16.05 16.72
CA PHE A 116 3.90 -14.73 16.38
C PHE A 116 3.88 -14.52 14.87
N GLU A 117 2.79 -13.93 14.37
CA GLU A 117 2.64 -13.55 12.97
C GLU A 117 2.31 -12.05 12.88
N LEU A 118 3.09 -11.31 12.09
CA LEU A 118 2.83 -9.92 11.75
C LEU A 118 2.43 -9.83 10.28
N ILE A 119 1.19 -9.41 10.04
CA ILE A 119 0.65 -9.19 8.70
C ILE A 119 0.84 -7.71 8.36
N GLY A 120 1.51 -7.42 7.26
CA GLY A 120 1.60 -6.08 6.74
C GLY A 120 0.55 -5.84 5.67
N VAL A 121 -0.10 -4.67 5.73
CA VAL A 121 -0.91 -4.12 4.64
C VAL A 121 -0.24 -2.82 4.21
N CYS A 122 0.20 -2.75 2.96
CA CYS A 122 0.81 -1.54 2.42
C CYS A 122 -0.01 -0.98 1.27
N PHE A 123 -0.37 0.30 1.36
CA PHE A 123 -0.99 1.04 0.26
C PHE A 123 0.07 1.77 -0.58
N ARG A 124 -0.11 1.73 -1.90
CA ARG A 124 0.70 2.49 -2.85
C ARG A 124 0.33 3.98 -2.78
N GLY A 125 1.35 4.85 -2.82
CA GLY A 125 1.15 6.28 -2.99
C GLY A 125 1.10 6.71 -4.46
N THR A 126 0.90 8.00 -4.71
CA THR A 126 1.00 8.54 -6.08
C THR A 126 2.45 8.63 -6.53
N SER A 127 2.71 8.32 -7.81
CA SER A 127 4.02 8.53 -8.44
C SER A 127 4.38 10.03 -8.39
N PRO A 128 5.64 10.41 -8.13
CA PRO A 128 6.06 11.82 -8.07
C PRO A 128 5.72 12.63 -9.32
N PHE A 129 5.70 11.99 -10.49
CA PHE A 129 5.34 12.63 -11.75
C PHE A 129 3.83 12.86 -11.92
N ASN A 130 3.00 12.09 -11.20
CA ASN A 130 1.54 12.27 -11.11
C ASN A 130 1.14 13.05 -9.84
N ALA A 131 2.08 13.29 -8.92
CA ALA A 131 1.81 14.01 -7.67
C ALA A 131 1.58 15.52 -7.90
N LYS A 132 2.07 16.07 -9.02
CA LYS A 132 1.69 17.42 -9.46
C LYS A 132 0.19 17.49 -9.78
N ASP A 133 -0.33 16.48 -10.47
CA ASP A 133 -1.76 16.37 -10.78
C ASP A 133 -2.57 16.17 -9.50
N LEU A 134 -2.06 15.39 -8.53
CA LEU A 134 -2.70 15.26 -7.21
C LEU A 134 -2.84 16.61 -6.49
N SER A 135 -1.84 17.51 -6.55
CA SER A 135 -1.91 18.82 -5.88
C SER A 135 -2.91 19.79 -6.51
N SER A 136 -3.21 19.63 -7.79
CA SER A 136 -4.24 20.39 -8.52
C SER A 136 -5.62 19.75 -8.45
N ASP A 137 -5.69 18.41 -8.38
CA ASP A 137 -6.91 17.60 -8.31
C ASP A 137 -7.30 17.23 -6.86
N VAL A 138 -6.71 17.90 -5.85
CA VAL A 138 -7.22 17.83 -4.48
C VAL A 138 -8.62 18.45 -4.47
N ASP A 139 -9.61 17.62 -4.74
CA ASP A 139 -11.00 17.89 -4.43
C ASP A 139 -11.09 18.01 -2.91
N LEU A 140 -10.91 19.24 -2.39
CA LEU A 140 -10.92 19.64 -0.98
C LEU A 140 -12.28 19.39 -0.28
N SER A 141 -13.14 18.58 -0.89
CA SER A 141 -14.41 18.16 -0.34
C SER A 141 -14.17 17.27 0.89
N TRP A 142 -14.86 17.62 1.97
CA TRP A 142 -14.83 16.91 3.23
C TRP A 142 -16.05 16.01 3.34
N TYR A 143 -15.83 14.73 3.69
CA TYR A 143 -16.90 13.79 3.99
C TYR A 143 -17.03 13.65 5.51
N LYS A 144 -18.24 13.83 6.03
CA LYS A 144 -18.50 13.70 7.47
C LYS A 144 -18.81 12.24 7.81
N LEU A 145 -17.97 11.62 8.62
CA LEU A 145 -18.25 10.34 9.28
C LEU A 145 -18.91 10.64 10.65
N PRO A 146 -20.19 10.25 10.87
CA PRO A 146 -20.87 10.43 12.15
C PRO A 146 -20.05 9.88 13.32
N GLY A 147 -19.99 10.61 14.43
CA GLY A 147 -19.18 10.23 15.59
C GLY A 147 -17.68 10.48 15.45
N ILE A 148 -17.11 10.25 14.26
CA ILE A 148 -15.66 10.24 14.01
C ILE A 148 -15.12 11.63 13.67
N GLY A 149 -15.70 12.35 12.71
CA GLY A 149 -15.15 13.63 12.23
C GLY A 149 -15.31 13.82 10.73
N LYS A 150 -14.55 14.76 10.15
CA LYS A 150 -14.49 14.94 8.69
C LYS A 150 -13.19 14.39 8.13
N VAL A 151 -13.29 13.66 7.03
CA VAL A 151 -12.15 13.09 6.30
C VAL A 151 -12.16 13.61 4.88
N HIS A 152 -10.98 13.79 4.29
CA HIS A 152 -10.85 14.18 2.89
C HIS A 152 -11.55 13.16 1.99
N ALA A 153 -12.52 13.61 1.17
CA ALA A 153 -13.37 12.74 0.39
C ALA A 153 -12.56 11.89 -0.60
N GLY A 154 -11.52 12.46 -1.22
CA GLY A 154 -10.63 11.73 -2.14
C GLY A 154 -10.04 10.45 -1.53
N PHE A 155 -9.65 10.46 -0.25
CA PHE A 155 -9.10 9.26 0.40
C PHE A 155 -10.18 8.21 0.65
N LEU A 156 -11.41 8.62 0.98
CA LEU A 156 -12.53 7.71 1.13
C LEU A 156 -12.95 7.10 -0.21
N LYS A 157 -13.02 7.90 -1.28
CA LYS A 157 -13.29 7.45 -2.66
C LYS A 157 -12.28 6.39 -3.08
N ALA A 158 -10.98 6.69 -2.93
CA ALA A 158 -9.90 5.74 -3.22
C ALA A 158 -9.99 4.46 -2.38
N LEU A 159 -10.38 4.56 -1.12
CA LEU A 159 -10.45 3.37 -0.26
C LEU A 159 -11.68 2.50 -0.52
N GLY A 160 -12.78 3.05 -1.04
CA GLY A 160 -13.95 2.27 -1.41
C GLY A 160 -15.32 2.87 -1.09
N LEU A 161 -15.41 4.18 -0.85
CA LEU A 161 -16.69 4.90 -0.79
C LEU A 161 -17.41 4.73 -2.13
N GLN A 162 -18.68 4.34 -2.08
CA GLN A 162 -19.51 4.08 -3.26
C GLN A 162 -20.43 5.25 -3.58
N LYS A 163 -20.62 5.58 -4.86
CA LYS A 163 -21.50 6.66 -5.32
C LYS A 163 -22.95 6.48 -4.84
N SER A 164 -23.45 5.24 -4.87
CA SER A 164 -24.87 4.93 -4.62
C SER A 164 -25.18 4.56 -3.17
N GLN A 165 -24.28 3.84 -2.50
CA GLN A 165 -24.51 3.27 -1.16
C GLN A 165 -23.68 3.92 -0.05
N GLY A 166 -22.71 4.78 -0.40
CA GLY A 166 -21.78 5.35 0.57
C GLY A 166 -20.86 4.28 1.15
N TRP A 167 -20.96 4.04 2.47
CA TRP A 167 -20.18 3.04 3.21
C TRP A 167 -21.11 1.94 3.76
N PRO A 168 -21.61 1.03 2.91
CA PRO A 168 -22.33 -0.15 3.39
C PRO A 168 -21.40 -1.02 4.24
N LYS A 169 -21.88 -1.54 5.37
CA LYS A 169 -21.04 -2.38 6.26
C LYS A 169 -20.57 -3.66 5.56
N ASP A 170 -21.46 -4.29 4.82
CA ASP A 170 -21.20 -5.53 4.09
C ASP A 170 -21.66 -5.39 2.64
N ILE A 171 -20.88 -5.97 1.72
CA ILE A 171 -21.14 -5.95 0.29
C ILE A 171 -20.92 -7.34 -0.29
N GLN A 172 -21.54 -7.63 -1.43
CA GLN A 172 -21.09 -8.72 -2.28
C GLN A 172 -19.83 -8.26 -2.99
N LEU A 173 -18.72 -8.96 -2.75
CA LEU A 173 -17.46 -8.67 -3.43
C LEU A 173 -17.60 -9.00 -4.92
N ASP A 174 -17.26 -8.03 -5.77
CA ASP A 174 -17.09 -8.22 -7.20
C ASP A 174 -15.60 -8.42 -7.48
N ASP A 175 -15.22 -9.63 -7.92
CA ASP A 175 -13.84 -9.95 -8.26
C ASP A 175 -13.28 -9.08 -9.40
N LYS A 176 -14.14 -8.49 -10.24
CA LYS A 176 -13.73 -7.58 -11.31
C LYS A 176 -13.56 -6.15 -10.84
N LYS A 177 -14.25 -5.77 -9.76
CA LYS A 177 -14.26 -4.40 -9.22
C LYS A 177 -14.12 -4.41 -7.70
N PRO A 178 -13.00 -4.96 -7.16
CA PRO A 178 -12.83 -5.04 -5.73
C PRO A 178 -12.55 -3.64 -5.15
N TYR A 179 -13.35 -3.24 -4.17
CA TYR A 179 -13.06 -2.04 -3.37
C TYR A 179 -11.97 -2.34 -2.33
N ALA A 180 -10.97 -1.45 -2.22
CA ALA A 180 -9.76 -1.70 -1.43
C ALA A 180 -10.07 -2.03 0.03
N TYR A 181 -10.92 -1.25 0.70
CA TYR A 181 -11.33 -1.48 2.08
C TYR A 181 -11.88 -2.91 2.27
N TYR A 182 -12.87 -3.28 1.47
CA TYR A 182 -13.59 -4.54 1.63
C TYR A 182 -12.72 -5.74 1.28
N ALA A 183 -11.98 -5.68 0.17
CA ALA A 183 -11.10 -6.77 -0.24
C ALA A 183 -10.02 -7.06 0.82
N ILE A 184 -9.36 -6.01 1.32
CA ILE A 184 -8.33 -6.13 2.35
C ILE A 184 -8.94 -6.57 3.69
N ARG A 185 -10.08 -5.99 4.09
CA ARG A 185 -10.79 -6.37 5.33
C ARG A 185 -11.15 -7.85 5.33
N GLU A 186 -11.71 -8.38 4.24
CA GLU A 186 -12.06 -9.81 4.18
C GLU A 186 -10.83 -10.71 4.16
N LYS A 187 -9.73 -10.31 3.51
CA LYS A 187 -8.46 -11.05 3.55
C LYS A 187 -7.88 -11.07 4.98
N LEU A 188 -7.91 -9.94 5.68
CA LEU A 188 -7.50 -9.84 7.09
C LEU A 188 -8.39 -10.69 7.99
N ARG A 189 -9.73 -10.62 7.87
CA ARG A 189 -10.67 -11.46 8.62
C ARG A 189 -10.30 -12.93 8.50
N LYS A 190 -10.20 -13.44 7.27
CA LYS A 190 -9.85 -14.85 6.99
C LYS A 190 -8.51 -15.25 7.59
N ARG A 191 -7.49 -14.40 7.50
CA ARG A 191 -6.14 -14.72 8.01
C ARG A 191 -6.07 -14.67 9.53
N LEU A 192 -6.79 -13.73 10.15
CA LEU A 192 -6.75 -13.49 11.60
C LEU A 192 -7.73 -14.35 12.39
N GLU A 193 -8.80 -14.87 11.79
CA GLU A 193 -9.82 -15.68 12.46
C GLU A 193 -9.22 -16.91 13.15
N ASN A 194 -8.31 -17.61 12.45
CA ASN A 194 -7.68 -18.84 12.95
C ASN A 194 -6.29 -18.63 13.56
N ASN A 195 -5.86 -17.38 13.73
CA ASN A 195 -4.56 -17.05 14.31
C ASN A 195 -4.69 -16.02 15.44
N PRO A 196 -4.84 -16.46 16.72
CA PRO A 196 -5.01 -15.55 17.84
C PRO A 196 -3.76 -14.71 18.13
N ASN A 197 -2.57 -15.21 17.78
CA ASN A 197 -1.29 -14.51 17.97
C ASN A 197 -0.92 -13.62 16.78
N ALA A 198 -1.70 -13.63 15.71
CA ALA A 198 -1.48 -12.75 14.59
C ALA A 198 -1.97 -11.33 14.89
N LYS A 199 -1.13 -10.36 14.54
CA LYS A 199 -1.48 -8.95 14.47
C LYS A 199 -1.25 -8.42 13.07
N PHE A 200 -1.77 -7.24 12.78
CA PHE A 200 -1.46 -6.57 11.51
C PHE A 200 -1.03 -5.12 11.71
N LEU A 201 -0.22 -4.63 10.78
CA LEU A 201 0.11 -3.22 10.66
C LEU A 201 -0.39 -2.66 9.33
N LEU A 202 -0.58 -1.35 9.31
CA LEU A 202 -0.88 -0.59 8.10
C LEU A 202 0.29 0.34 7.81
N THR A 203 0.67 0.44 6.54
CA THR A 203 1.73 1.34 6.12
C THR A 203 1.54 1.91 4.73
N GLY A 204 2.17 3.05 4.49
CA GLY A 204 2.23 3.62 3.15
C GLY A 204 2.93 4.96 3.13
N HIS A 205 3.32 5.36 1.93
CA HIS A 205 3.94 6.65 1.66
C HIS A 205 2.97 7.57 0.91
N SER A 206 3.01 8.89 1.20
CA SER A 206 2.19 9.90 0.52
C SER A 206 0.70 9.55 0.60
N LEU A 207 -0.01 9.44 -0.54
CA LEU A 207 -1.40 8.97 -0.60
C LEU A 207 -1.60 7.63 0.15
N GLY A 208 -0.68 6.67 0.03
CA GLY A 208 -0.76 5.39 0.73
C GLY A 208 -0.70 5.55 2.25
N GLY A 209 0.00 6.58 2.74
CA GLY A 209 0.00 6.93 4.17
C GLY A 209 -1.37 7.44 4.62
N ALA A 210 -2.02 8.29 3.82
CA ALA A 210 -3.38 8.73 4.11
C ALA A 210 -4.38 7.56 4.15
N LEU A 211 -4.32 6.64 3.17
CA LEU A 211 -5.17 5.45 3.13
C LEU A 211 -4.94 4.54 4.36
N SER A 212 -3.69 4.41 4.80
CA SER A 212 -3.33 3.64 6.00
C SER A 212 -3.97 4.19 7.28
N VAL A 213 -4.21 5.51 7.35
CA VAL A 213 -4.90 6.16 8.47
C VAL A 213 -6.42 6.10 8.33
N VAL A 214 -6.95 6.21 7.11
CA VAL A 214 -8.39 6.13 6.88
C VAL A 214 -8.92 4.71 7.10
N PHE A 215 -8.15 3.68 6.75
CA PHE A 215 -8.56 2.28 6.90
C PHE A 215 -9.05 1.91 8.31
N PRO A 216 -8.31 2.15 9.41
CA PRO A 216 -8.77 1.83 10.75
C PRO A 216 -9.94 2.72 11.19
N ALA A 217 -10.06 3.94 10.67
CA ALA A 217 -11.24 4.76 10.93
C ALA A 217 -12.51 4.17 10.31
N ILE A 218 -12.41 3.55 9.12
CA ILE A 218 -13.54 2.85 8.50
C ILE A 218 -13.82 1.50 9.17
N LEU A 219 -12.78 0.79 9.65
CA LEU A 219 -12.98 -0.36 10.53
C LEU A 219 -13.80 0.05 11.77
N ALA A 220 -13.47 1.18 12.39
CA ALA A 220 -14.20 1.68 13.56
C ALA A 220 -15.62 2.13 13.19
N TYR A 221 -15.80 2.80 12.05
CA TYR A 221 -17.10 3.17 11.51
C TYR A 221 -18.01 1.94 11.25
N HIS A 222 -17.44 0.78 10.92
CA HIS A 222 -18.16 -0.48 10.72
C HIS A 222 -18.21 -1.38 11.96
N ASP A 223 -17.79 -0.91 13.14
CA ASP A 223 -17.73 -1.68 14.38
C ASP A 223 -16.87 -2.97 14.28
N GLU A 224 -15.79 -2.95 13.49
CA GLU A 224 -14.85 -4.07 13.31
C GLU A 224 -13.90 -4.23 14.52
N THR A 225 -14.45 -4.29 15.72
CA THR A 225 -13.71 -4.31 16.99
C THR A 225 -12.73 -5.47 17.10
N ASN A 226 -13.08 -6.64 16.54
CA ASN A 226 -12.20 -7.82 16.51
C ASN A 226 -10.97 -7.64 15.61
N LEU A 227 -11.10 -6.88 14.51
CA LEU A 227 -9.93 -6.52 13.71
C LEU A 227 -9.15 -5.42 14.42
N LEU A 228 -9.81 -4.37 14.88
CA LEU A 228 -9.14 -3.26 15.56
C LEU A 228 -8.31 -3.69 16.77
N SER A 229 -8.75 -4.70 17.53
CA SER A 229 -7.98 -5.24 18.65
C SER A 229 -6.68 -5.96 18.24
N LYS A 230 -6.55 -6.32 16.96
CA LYS A 230 -5.35 -6.95 16.36
C LYS A 230 -4.48 -5.97 15.59
N LEU A 231 -4.84 -4.68 15.53
CA LEU A 231 -4.02 -3.65 14.92
C LEU A 231 -2.80 -3.37 15.81
N GLU A 232 -1.61 -3.72 15.32
CA GLU A 232 -0.34 -3.43 15.98
C GLU A 232 0.07 -1.97 15.85
N GLY A 233 -0.23 -1.36 14.70
CA GLY A 233 0.06 0.06 14.48
C GLY A 233 -0.11 0.52 13.04
N VAL A 234 -0.04 1.83 12.88
CA VAL A 234 -0.10 2.52 11.58
C VAL A 234 1.21 3.31 11.41
N TYR A 235 1.97 2.98 10.36
CA TYR A 235 3.28 3.57 10.08
C TYR A 235 3.22 4.31 8.75
N THR A 236 3.30 5.63 8.77
CA THR A 236 3.13 6.43 7.54
C THR A 236 4.32 7.33 7.26
N PHE A 237 4.57 7.58 5.98
CA PHE A 237 5.72 8.37 5.53
C PHE A 237 5.26 9.45 4.56
N GLY A 238 5.55 10.72 4.87
CA GLY A 238 5.10 11.84 4.03
C GLY A 238 3.57 11.92 3.89
N GLN A 239 2.83 11.46 4.89
CA GLN A 239 1.36 11.48 4.90
C GLN A 239 0.83 12.93 4.80
N PRO A 240 -0.14 13.21 3.91
CA PRO A 240 -0.84 14.49 3.89
C PRO A 240 -1.87 14.59 5.03
N LYS A 241 -2.41 15.78 5.27
CA LYS A 241 -3.52 15.96 6.22
C LYS A 241 -4.74 15.13 5.79
N VAL A 242 -5.23 14.27 6.67
CA VAL A 242 -6.30 13.29 6.37
C VAL A 242 -7.69 13.80 6.75
N GLY A 243 -7.79 14.46 7.90
CA GLY A 243 -9.06 14.83 8.52
C GLY A 243 -9.06 16.21 9.18
N ASP A 244 -10.21 16.57 9.73
CA ASP A 244 -10.35 17.70 10.65
C ASP A 244 -9.81 17.38 12.05
N HIS A 245 -9.86 18.36 12.95
CA HIS A 245 -9.40 18.20 14.33
C HIS A 245 -10.11 17.06 15.05
N LYS A 246 -11.43 16.97 14.87
CA LYS A 246 -12.24 15.92 15.50
C LYS A 246 -11.81 14.53 15.03
N PHE A 247 -11.55 14.38 13.72
CA PHE A 247 -11.00 13.14 13.19
C PHE A 247 -9.66 12.81 13.84
N GLY A 248 -8.73 13.78 13.92
CA GLY A 248 -7.43 13.62 14.58
C GLY A 248 -7.55 13.10 16.01
N GLU A 249 -8.38 13.76 16.84
CA GLU A 249 -8.66 13.34 18.21
C GLU A 249 -9.22 11.91 18.29
N TYR A 250 -10.11 11.54 17.35
CA TYR A 250 -10.72 10.22 17.33
C TYR A 250 -9.71 9.10 17.08
N ILE A 251 -8.75 9.30 16.17
CA ILE A 251 -7.74 8.29 15.83
C ILE A 251 -6.46 8.39 16.67
N GLY A 252 -6.37 9.38 17.56
CA GLY A 252 -5.20 9.61 18.42
C GLY A 252 -4.02 10.29 17.73
N LEU A 253 -4.28 11.18 16.75
CA LEU A 253 -3.29 12.04 16.09
C LEU A 253 -3.31 13.47 16.63
#